data_AF-A0A1T4SPQ8-F1
#
_entry.id   AF-A0A1T4SPQ8-F1
#
_cell.length_a   1.000
_cell.length_b   1.000
_cell.length_c   1.000
_cell.angle_alpha   90.00
_cell.angle_beta   90.00
_cell.angle_gamma   90.00
#
_symmetry.space_group_name_H-M   'P 1'
#
loop_
_entity.id
_entity.type
_entity.pdbx_description
1 polymer ?
#
loop_
_entity_poly.entity_id
_entity_poly.type
_entity_poly.pdbx_seq_one_letter_code
_entity_poly.pdbx_strand_id
1 'polypeptide(L)' 'MLSIILGVVMFTIIVLALVLVILFAKSKLVPTGDITISINGEPDKAIITQPGGKLLSALAG' A
#
# COMPACT_ATOMS: atom_id res chain seq x y z
N MET A 1 -14.16 3.70 -38.90
CA MET A 1 -13.74 4.69 -37.90
C MET A 1 -14.45 4.49 -36.55
N LEU A 2 -15.79 4.49 -36.51
CA LEU A 2 -16.56 4.30 -35.26
C LEU A 2 -16.20 3.00 -34.51
N SER A 3 -16.08 1.86 -35.21
CA SER A 3 -15.72 0.58 -34.58
C SER A 3 -14.34 0.58 -33.93
N ILE A 4 -13.39 1.33 -34.51
CA ILE A 4 -12.03 1.47 -33.96
C ILE A 4 -12.09 2.31 -32.69
N ILE A 5 -12.78 3.45 -32.73
CA ILE A 5 -12.95 4.33 -31.57
C ILE A 5 -13.64 3.57 -30.43
N LEU A 6 -14.72 2.84 -30.73
CA LEU A 6 -15.45 2.05 -29.74
C LEU A 6 -14.56 0.98 -29.09
N GLY A 7 -13.76 0.26 -29.91
CA GLY A 7 -12.83 -0.76 -29.42
C GLY A 7 -11.74 -0.19 -28.51
N VAL A 8 -11.13 0.94 -28.89
CA VAL A 8 -10.11 1.61 -28.07
C VAL A 8 -10.70 2.11 -26.75
N VAL A 9 -11.90 2.70 -26.77
CA VAL A 9 -12.58 3.18 -25.56
C VAL A 9 -12.93 2.02 -24.62
N MET A 10 -13.52 0.94 -25.12
CA MET A 10 -13.86 -0.23 -24.33
C MET A 10 -12.62 -0.85 -23.67
N PHE A 11 -11.55 -1.02 -24.44
CA PHE A 11 -10.29 -1.57 -23.92
C PHE A 11 -9.70 -0.70 -22.80
N THR A 12 -9.66 0.62 -23.03
CA THR A 12 -9.13 1.58 -22.04
C THR A 12 -9.95 1.54 -20.75
N ILE A 13 -11.29 1.47 -20.85
CA ILE A 13 -12.18 1.37 -19.68
C ILE A 13 -11.88 0.10 -18.87
N ILE A 14 -11.71 -1.05 -19.53
CA ILE A 14 -11.43 -2.31 -18.84
C ILE A 14 -10.10 -2.25 -18.10
N VAL A 15 -9.04 -1.73 -18.74
CA VAL A 15 -7.73 -1.57 -18.12
C VAL A 15 -7.79 -0.62 -16.94
N LEU A 16 -8.45 0.54 -17.08
CA LEU A 16 -8.62 1.50 -15.99
C LEU A 16 -9.43 0.90 -14.83
N ALA A 17 -10.51 0.19 -15.11
CA ALA A 17 -11.31 -0.49 -14.09
C ALA A 17 -10.45 -1.49 -13.30
N LEU A 18 -9.65 -2.29 -14.00
CA LEU A 18 -8.74 -3.25 -13.36
C LEU A 18 -7.69 -2.55 -12.49
N VAL A 19 -7.06 -1.49 -12.99
CA VAL A 19 -6.08 -0.70 -12.22
C VAL A 19 -6.71 -0.13 -10.96
N LEU A 20 -7.93 0.41 -11.04
CA LEU A 20 -8.65 0.94 -9.88
C LEU A 20 -8.93 -0.16 -8.84
N VAL A 21 -9.34 -1.35 -9.27
CA VAL A 21 -9.54 -2.50 -8.37
C VAL A 21 -8.24 -2.88 -7.65
N ILE A 22 -7.13 -2.97 -8.38
CA ILE A 22 -5.81 -3.30 -7.80
C ILE A 22 -5.38 -2.22 -6.80
N LEU A 23 -5.52 -0.94 -7.14
CA LEU A 23 -5.13 0.15 -6.25
C LEU A 23 -5.99 0.20 -4.98
N PHE A 24 -7.29 -0.05 -5.10
CA PHE A 24 -8.19 -0.14 -3.94
C PHE A 24 -7.85 -1.33 -3.04
N ALA A 25 -7.51 -2.49 -3.63
CA ALA A 25 -7.03 -3.62 -2.84
C ALA A 25 -5.70 -3.29 -2.14
N LYS A 26 -4.74 -2.70 -2.87
CA LYS A 26 -3.45 -2.27 -2.32
C LYS A 26 -3.62 -1.28 -1.15
N SER A 27 -4.53 -0.32 -1.26
CA SER A 27 -4.73 0.69 -0.20
C SER A 27 -5.25 0.10 1.12
N LYS A 28 -5.81 -1.12 1.10
CA LYS A 28 -6.27 -1.83 2.29
C LYS A 28 -5.32 -2.93 2.76
N LEU A 29 -4.65 -3.60 1.82
CA LEU A 29 -3.80 -4.76 2.12
C LEU A 29 -2.35 -4.38 2.46
N VAL A 30 -1.92 -3.18 2.10
CA VAL A 30 -0.62 -2.64 2.51
C VAL A 30 -0.83 -1.84 3.81
N PRO A 31 -0.10 -2.16 4.89
CA PRO A 31 -0.14 -1.38 6.11
C PRO A 31 0.14 0.10 5.82
N THR A 32 -0.73 0.97 6.32
CA THR A 32 -0.58 2.42 6.20
C THR A 32 -0.51 3.02 7.61
N GLY A 33 0.41 3.96 7.82
CA GLY A 33 0.65 4.57 9.12
C GLY A 33 1.79 3.93 9.90
N ASP A 34 1.99 4.45 11.12
CA ASP A 34 3.07 4.02 11.99
C ASP A 34 2.71 2.75 12.74
N ILE A 35 3.72 1.90 12.96
CA ILE A 35 3.63 0.69 13.76
C ILE A 35 4.33 0.89 15.09
N THR A 36 3.77 0.30 16.15
CA THR A 36 4.38 0.28 17.48
C THR A 36 5.13 -1.02 17.68
N ILE A 37 6.43 -0.92 17.96
CA ILE A 37 7.29 -2.05 18.28
C ILE A 37 7.45 -2.09 19.80
N SER A 38 6.93 -3.13 20.46
CA SER A 38 7.14 -3.36 21.89
C SER A 38 8.50 -4.03 22.12
N ILE A 39 9.25 -3.54 23.11
CA ILE A 39 10.54 -4.11 23.51
C ILE A 39 10.35 -4.83 24.84
N ASN A 40 10.61 -6.14 24.86
CA ASN A 40 10.57 -6.97 26.07
C ASN A 40 9.26 -6.91 26.87
N GLY A 41 8.13 -6.55 26.25
CA GLY A 41 6.86 -6.37 26.93
C GLY A 41 6.76 -5.12 27.82
N GLU A 42 7.77 -4.23 27.78
CA GLU A 42 7.77 -2.96 28.48
C GLU A 42 7.13 -1.88 27.58
N PRO A 43 5.96 -1.33 27.94
CA PRO A 43 5.28 -0.32 27.12
C PRO A 43 6.06 1.00 27.04
N ASP A 44 6.83 1.33 28.08
CA ASP A 44 7.59 2.59 28.17
C ASP A 44 8.80 2.64 27.23
N LYS A 45 9.22 1.49 26.70
CA LYS A 45 10.32 1.35 25.74
C LYS A 45 9.82 1.13 24.30
N ALA A 46 8.52 1.29 24.05
CA ALA A 46 7.97 1.07 22.73
C ALA A 46 8.42 2.15 21.73
N ILE A 47 8.75 1.73 20.51
CA ILE A 47 9.17 2.63 19.42
C ILE A 47 8.08 2.68 18.36
N ILE A 48 7.75 3.90 17.92
CA ILE A 48 6.81 4.14 16.83
C ILE A 48 7.63 4.41 15.56
N THR A 49 7.38 3.64 14.50
CA THR A 49 8.14 3.77 13.24
C THR A 49 7.29 3.39 12.03
N GLN A 50 7.78 3.70 10.83
CA GLN A 50 7.11 3.28 9.60
C GLN A 50 7.39 1.81 9.29
N PRO A 51 6.38 1.04 8.86
CA PRO A 51 6.56 -0.35 8.44
C PRO A 51 7.40 -0.46 7.15
N GLY A 52 8.09 -1.59 6.97
CA GLY A 52 8.83 -1.92 5.76
C GLY A 52 10.36 -1.68 5.81
N GLY A 53 10.85 -1.00 6.85
CA GLY A 53 12.29 -0.85 7.12
C GLY A 53 12.93 -2.03 7.86
N LYS A 54 14.25 -1.99 8.05
CA LYS A 54 14.98 -2.97 8.89
C LYS A 54 14.85 -2.61 10.37
N LEU A 55 14.70 -3.62 11.24
CA LEU A 55 14.64 -3.42 12.69
C LEU A 55 15.87 -2.70 13.25
N LEU A 56 17.07 -3.01 12.75
CA LEU A 56 18.30 -2.35 13.19
C LEU A 56 18.24 -0.83 12.97
N SER A 57 17.70 -0.38 11.84
CA SER A 57 17.54 1.05 11.55
C SER A 57 16.47 1.70 12.42
N ALA A 58 15.41 0.97 12.78
CA ALA A 58 14.38 1.46 13.69
C ALA A 58 14.87 1.57 15.15
N LEU A 59 15.81 0.73 15.55
CA LEU A 59 16.39 0.68 16.90
C LEU A 59 17.67 1.52 17.07
N ALA A 60 18.27 1.98 15.97
CA ALA A 60 19.49 2.77 15.98
C ALA A 60 19.26 4.29 16.09
N GLY A 61 17.99 4.71 16.19
CA GLY A 61 17.60 6.10 16.46
C GLY A 61 17.93 6.54 17.87
#